data_AF-A0A967GSY2-F1
#
_entry.id   AF-A0A967GSY2-F1
#
_cell.length_a   1.000
_cell.length_b   1.000
_cell.length_c   1.000
_cell.angle_alpha   90.00
_cell.angle_beta   90.00
_cell.angle_gamma   90.00
#
_symmetry.space_group_name_H-M   'P 1'
#
loop_
_entity.id
_entity.type
_entity.pdbx_description
1 polymer ?
#
loop_
_entity_poly.entity_id
_entity_poly.type
_entity_poly.pdbx_seq_one_letter_code
_entity_poly.pdbx_strand_id
1 'polypeptide(L)'
;MESGVRYRRDPAGQEPWRTIPEILERKGGDCEDLACWYAAELRMRGIRAHAVPQTRDGNMWHIVVRLPDGRIVDPSKALGME
;
A
#
# COMPACT_ATOMS: atom_id res chain seq x y z
N MET A 1 17.34 -3.86 -3.43
CA MET A 1 16.60 -3.37 -4.61
C MET A 1 15.71 -2.25 -4.11
N GLU A 2 15.86 -1.04 -4.63
CA GLU A 2 14.96 0.07 -4.28
C GLU A 2 13.64 -0.08 -5.04
N SER A 3 12.51 0.24 -4.41
CA SER A 3 11.17 0.13 -4.99
C SER A 3 10.88 1.13 -6.13
N GLY A 4 11.73 2.15 -6.32
CA GLY A 4 11.51 3.24 -7.28
C GLY A 4 10.41 4.24 -6.89
N VAL A 5 9.71 4.01 -5.77
CA VAL A 5 8.61 4.86 -5.28
C VAL A 5 8.71 5.08 -3.77
N ARG A 6 7.97 6.06 -3.23
CA ARG A 6 7.87 6.36 -1.80
C ARG A 6 6.41 6.54 -1.38
N TYR A 7 6.16 6.46 -0.08
CA TYR A 7 4.90 6.91 0.48
C TYR A 7 4.71 8.40 0.17
N ARG A 8 3.53 8.74 -0.36
CA ARG A 8 3.12 10.12 -0.57
C ARG A 8 1.62 10.23 -0.40
N ARG A 9 1.23 10.79 0.75
CA ARG A 9 -0.16 11.12 1.08
C ARG A 9 -0.81 11.97 0.00
N ASP A 10 -2.08 11.68 -0.28
CA ASP A 10 -2.88 12.53 -1.13
C ASP A 10 -3.33 13.85 -0.51
N PRO A 11 -3.69 14.83 -1.35
CA PRO A 11 -4.26 16.08 -0.86
C PRO A 11 -5.51 15.80 -0.01
N ALA A 12 -5.66 16.55 1.08
CA ALA A 12 -6.80 16.37 1.99
C ALA A 12 -8.14 16.44 1.24
N GLY A 13 -9.01 15.45 1.48
CA GLY A 13 -10.31 15.34 0.83
C GLY A 13 -10.28 14.65 -0.54
N GLN A 14 -9.13 14.11 -0.95
CA GLN A 14 -8.96 13.33 -2.18
C GLN A 14 -8.40 11.96 -1.82
N GLU A 15 -9.06 10.89 -2.27
CA GLU A 15 -8.60 9.50 -2.07
C GLU A 15 -8.70 8.73 -3.42
N PRO A 16 -8.01 9.20 -4.48
CA PRO A 16 -7.99 8.52 -5.76
C PRO A 16 -7.23 7.18 -5.66
N TRP A 17 -7.88 6.12 -6.10
CA TRP A 17 -7.24 4.82 -6.25
C TRP A 17 -6.40 4.82 -7.52
N ARG A 18 -5.08 4.67 -7.40
CA ARG A 18 -4.17 4.70 -8.54
C ARG A 18 -3.79 3.33 -9.04
N THR A 19 -3.60 3.26 -10.33
CA THR A 19 -2.97 2.15 -11.03
C THR A 19 -1.45 2.20 -10.86
N ILE A 20 -0.76 1.07 -11.09
CA ILE A 20 0.70 0.98 -11.00
C ILE A 20 1.42 2.02 -11.90
N PRO A 21 1.02 2.23 -13.17
CA PRO A 21 1.62 3.27 -14.02
C PRO A 21 1.52 4.69 -13.42
N GLU A 22 0.39 5.06 -12.83
CA GLU A 22 0.19 6.37 -12.21
C GLU A 22 1.06 6.54 -10.96
N ILE A 23 1.21 5.49 -10.14
CA ILE A 23 2.08 5.50 -8.96
C ILE A 23 3.55 5.69 -9.40
N LEU A 24 3.97 5.00 -10.47
CA LEU A 24 5.31 5.13 -11.04
C LEU A 24 5.56 6.54 -11.58
N GLU A 25 4.62 7.12 -12.33
CA GLU A 25 4.71 8.48 -12.86
C GLU A 25 4.82 9.52 -11.73
N ARG A 26 3.99 9.38 -10.70
CA ARG A 26 4.00 10.23 -9.49
C ARG A 26 5.23 10.00 -8.62
N LYS A 27 5.94 8.88 -8.80
CA LYS A 27 7.00 8.37 -7.92
C LYS A 27 6.53 8.10 -6.49
N GLY A 28 5.24 7.78 -6.32
CA GLY A 28 4.66 7.51 -5.00
C GLY A 28 3.14 7.39 -4.97
N GLY A 29 2.66 6.71 -3.93
CA GLY A 29 1.25 6.47 -3.59
C GLY A 29 1.10 6.47 -2.07
N ASP A 30 -0.11 6.51 -1.56
CA ASP A 30 -0.42 6.32 -0.15
C ASP A 30 -0.85 4.88 0.14
N CYS A 31 -1.71 4.67 1.15
CA CYS A 31 -1.80 3.37 1.80
C CYS A 31 -2.47 2.30 0.93
N GLU A 32 -3.57 2.66 0.27
CA GLU A 32 -4.34 1.83 -0.63
C GLU A 32 -3.56 1.54 -1.91
N ASP A 33 -2.86 2.54 -2.44
CA ASP A 33 -2.04 2.45 -3.65
C ASP A 33 -0.92 1.42 -3.45
N LEU A 34 -0.12 1.62 -2.40
CA LEU A 34 1.06 0.81 -2.12
C LEU A 34 0.68 -0.59 -1.64
N ALA A 35 -0.36 -0.73 -0.81
CA ALA A 35 -0.82 -2.04 -0.36
C ALA A 35 -1.43 -2.87 -1.49
N CYS A 36 -2.23 -2.26 -2.36
CA CYS A 36 -2.82 -2.97 -3.51
C CYS A 36 -1.75 -3.44 -4.49
N TRP A 37 -0.79 -2.56 -4.84
CA TRP A 37 0.32 -2.95 -5.70
C TRP A 37 1.13 -4.09 -5.05
N TYR A 38 1.57 -3.94 -3.80
CA TYR A 38 2.39 -4.98 -3.18
C TYR A 38 1.66 -6.33 -3.05
N ALA A 39 0.36 -6.32 -2.74
CA ALA A 39 -0.45 -7.53 -2.74
C ALA A 39 -0.53 -8.17 -4.14
N ALA A 40 -0.63 -7.37 -5.21
CA ALA A 40 -0.59 -7.86 -6.58
C ALA A 40 0.75 -8.53 -6.93
N GLU A 41 1.89 -7.92 -6.55
CA GLU A 41 3.22 -8.51 -6.78
C GLU A 41 3.38 -9.86 -6.08
N LEU A 42 2.95 -9.95 -4.82
CA LEU A 42 3.00 -11.20 -4.06
C LEU A 42 2.13 -12.28 -4.71
N ARG A 43 0.93 -11.90 -5.19
CA ARG A 43 0.04 -12.82 -5.92
C ARG A 43 0.65 -13.33 -7.21
N MET A 44 1.31 -12.47 -7.98
CA MET A 44 2.04 -12.87 -9.18
C MET A 44 3.17 -13.87 -8.87
N ARG A 45 3.68 -13.88 -7.65
CA ARG A 45 4.68 -14.84 -7.14
C ARG A 45 4.05 -16.08 -6.48
N GLY A 46 2.73 -16.27 -6.60
CA GLY A 46 2.01 -17.42 -6.03
C GLY A 46 1.67 -17.29 -4.55
N ILE A 47 1.87 -16.13 -3.92
CA ILE A 47 1.56 -15.89 -2.51
C ILE A 47 0.14 -15.31 -2.41
N ARG A 48 -0.75 -15.97 -1.67
CA ARG A 48 -2.14 -15.51 -1.45
C ARG A 48 -2.22 -14.34 -0.45
N ALA A 49 -1.59 -13.22 -0.80
CA ALA A 49 -1.62 -11.98 -0.03
C ALA A 49 -2.88 -11.17 -0.35
N HIS A 50 -3.36 -10.35 0.59
CA HIS A 50 -4.55 -9.50 0.40
C HIS A 50 -4.30 -8.10 0.97
N ALA A 51 -4.61 -7.05 0.20
CA ALA A 51 -4.78 -5.71 0.75
C ALA A 51 -6.05 -5.68 1.61
N VAL A 52 -5.96 -5.19 2.85
CA VAL A 52 -7.07 -5.19 3.80
C VAL A 52 -7.13 -3.87 4.58
N PRO A 53 -8.33 -3.34 4.84
CA PRO A 53 -8.49 -2.17 5.68
C PRO A 53 -8.29 -2.53 7.16
N GLN A 54 -7.73 -1.59 7.90
CA GLN A 54 -7.63 -1.61 9.35
C GLN A 54 -7.68 -0.19 9.90
N THR A 55 -8.03 -0.04 11.17
CA THR A 55 -8.06 1.26 11.81
C THR A 55 -6.74 1.54 12.51
N ARG A 56 -6.14 2.71 12.21
CA ARG A 56 -5.07 3.33 13.00
C ARG A 56 -5.73 4.13 14.11
N ASP A 57 -5.35 3.84 15.35
CA ASP A 57 -5.80 4.53 16.58
C ASP A 57 -7.34 4.63 16.73
N GLY A 58 -8.07 3.70 16.11
CA GLY A 58 -9.53 3.60 16.19
C GLY A 58 -10.32 4.61 15.36
N ASN A 59 -9.68 5.55 14.65
CA ASN A 59 -10.38 6.66 13.99
C ASN A 59 -9.92 6.96 12.55
N MET A 60 -8.78 6.41 12.10
CA MET A 60 -8.28 6.61 10.74
C MET A 60 -8.20 5.27 10.02
N TRP A 61 -8.70 5.18 8.79
CA TRP A 61 -8.51 3.98 7.97
C TRP A 61 -7.07 3.93 7.44
N HIS A 62 -6.53 2.73 7.39
CA HIS A 62 -5.22 2.43 6.83
C HIS A 62 -5.27 1.08 6.11
N ILE A 63 -4.70 1.01 4.91
CA ILE A 63 -4.64 -0.24 4.15
C ILE A 63 -3.26 -0.86 4.30
N VAL A 64 -3.24 -2.17 4.59
CA VAL A 64 -2.02 -2.97 4.70
C VAL A 64 -2.17 -4.29 3.94
N VAL A 65 -1.10 -5.08 3.88
CA VAL A 65 -1.14 -6.42 3.27
C VAL A 65 -1.16 -7.52 4.33
N ARG A 66 -2.15 -8.40 4.26
CA ARG A 66 -2.22 -9.64 5.06
C ARG A 66 -1.68 -10.82 4.26
N LEU A 67 -0.71 -11.53 4.83
CA LEU A 67 -0.11 -12.75 4.28
C LEU A 67 -0.93 -14.01 4.64
N PRO A 68 -0.70 -15.16 3.96
CA PRO A 68 -1.43 -16.40 4.24
C PRO A 68 -1.29 -16.92 5.68
N ASP A 69 -0.18 -16.63 6.33
CA ASP A 69 0.10 -16.99 7.73
C ASP A 69 -0.47 -15.99 8.75
N GLY A 70 -1.25 -15.02 8.28
CA GLY A 70 -1.87 -13.98 9.11
C GLY A 70 -0.96 -12.79 9.43
N ARG A 71 0.34 -12.82 9.07
CA ARG A 71 1.22 -11.66 9.27
C ARG A 71 0.73 -10.46 8.46
N ILE A 72 0.96 -9.28 9.03
CA ILE A 72 0.67 -7.99 8.42
C ILE A 72 1.97 -7.36 7.94
N VAL A 73 1.97 -6.85 6.71
CA VAL A 73 3.04 -6.05 6.12
C VAL A 73 2.47 -4.69 5.75
N ASP A 74 3.13 -3.64 6.19
CA ASP A 74 2.80 -2.25 5.85
C ASP A 74 3.83 -1.71 4.84
N PRO A 75 3.53 -1.75 3.53
CA PRO A 75 4.42 -1.19 2.52
C PRO A 75 4.53 0.34 2.62
N SER A 76 3.50 1.03 3.11
CA SER A 76 3.54 2.49 3.32
C SER A 76 4.61 2.86 4.33
N LYS A 77 4.64 2.14 5.47
CA LYS A 77 5.68 2.31 6.49
C LYS A 77 7.07 1.96 5.94
N ALA A 78 7.19 0.86 5.19
CA ALA A 78 8.45 0.48 4.56
C ALA A 78 8.95 1.52 3.52
N LEU A 79 8.04 2.31 2.95
CA LEU A 79 8.30 3.30 1.91
C LEU A 79 8.30 4.75 2.40
N GLY A 80 8.27 4.98 3.71
CA GLY A 80 8.51 6.29 4.32
C GLY A 80 7.29 6.97 4.96
N MET A 81 6.24 6.22 5.30
CA MET A 81 5.16 6.73 6.16
C MET A 81 5.61 6.81 7.62
N GLU A 82 5.38 7.95 8.27
CA GLU A 82 5.66 8.22 9.70
C GLU A 82 4.47 7.92 10.63
#